data_AF-A0A2I2LDW3-F1
#
_entry.id   AF-A0A2I2LDW3-F1
#
_cell.length_a   1.000
_cell.length_b   1.000
_cell.length_c   1.000
_cell.angle_alpha   90.00
_cell.angle_beta   90.00
_cell.angle_gamma   90.00
#
_symmetry.space_group_name_H-M   'P 1'
#
loop_
_entity.id
_entity.type
_entity.pdbx_description
1 polymer ?
#
loop_
_entity_poly.entity_id
_entity_poly.type
_entity_poly.pdbx_seq_one_letter_code
_entity_poly.pdbx_strand_id
1 'polypeptide(L)' 'MKLLLSVIGIACLLSFKTLENHQTFKNTLDCKYNQCQATAKSTGNQCKHCVSNSGDSFCYQHD' A
#
# COMPACT_ATOMS: atom_id res chain seq x y z
N MET A 1 -50.70 -4.88 33.31
CA MET A 1 -50.08 -5.87 32.41
C MET A 1 -50.12 -5.30 31.00
N LYS A 2 -49.03 -5.43 30.21
CA LYS A 2 -48.62 -4.63 29.03
C LYS A 2 -47.83 -3.40 29.49
N LEU A 3 -46.51 -3.29 29.34
CA LEU A 3 -45.66 -3.57 28.20
C LEU A 3 -44.28 -4.03 28.71
N LEU A 4 -43.98 -5.32 28.58
CA LEU A 4 -42.61 -5.82 28.47
C LEU A 4 -42.36 -5.93 26.98
N LEU A 5 -41.49 -5.11 26.39
CA LEU A 5 -40.86 -5.31 25.08
C LEU A 5 -40.08 -4.04 24.69
N SER A 6 -38.85 -3.89 25.19
CA SER A 6 -37.81 -3.09 24.52
C SER A 6 -36.43 -3.52 25.01
N VAL A 7 -36.05 -4.75 24.69
CA VAL A 7 -34.68 -5.29 24.90
C VAL A 7 -34.24 -6.05 23.66
N ILE A 8 -34.30 -5.41 22.49
CA ILE A 8 -33.63 -5.92 21.28
C ILE A 8 -33.17 -4.71 20.45
N GLY A 9 -32.06 -4.08 20.86
CA GLY A 9 -31.54 -2.93 20.12
C GLY A 9 -30.10 -2.52 20.45
N ILE A 10 -29.34 -3.33 21.19
CA ILE A 10 -27.96 -3.00 21.58
C ILE A 10 -27.01 -4.16 21.24
N ALA A 11 -27.04 -4.62 19.99
CA ALA A 11 -26.10 -5.62 19.53
C ALA A 11 -25.76 -5.36 18.06
N CYS A 12 -25.11 -4.24 17.73
CA CYS A 12 -24.48 -4.07 16.42
C CYS A 12 -23.47 -2.90 16.36
N LEU A 13 -22.64 -2.69 17.39
CA LEU A 13 -21.53 -1.71 17.35
C LEU A 13 -20.17 -2.33 17.67
N LEU A 14 -19.94 -3.59 17.32
CA LEU A 14 -18.57 -4.12 17.26
C LEU A 14 -17.97 -3.68 15.92
N SER A 15 -17.49 -2.43 15.90
CA SER A 15 -16.67 -1.88 14.83
C SER A 15 -15.46 -2.78 14.60
N PHE A 16 -15.43 -3.42 13.45
CA PHE A 16 -14.29 -4.19 12.95
C PHE A 16 -13.08 -3.23 12.87
N LYS A 17 -12.11 -3.38 13.78
CA LYS A 17 -10.79 -2.77 13.57
C LYS A 17 -10.02 -3.70 12.65
N THR A 18 -10.05 -3.39 11.36
CA THR A 18 -9.14 -4.04 10.42
C THR A 18 -7.72 -3.68 10.84
N LEU A 19 -7.01 -4.64 11.43
CA LEU A 19 -5.56 -4.53 11.62
C LEU A 19 -4.93 -4.73 10.25
N GLU A 20 -4.76 -3.63 9.53
CA GLU A 20 -3.92 -3.60 8.32
C GLU A 20 -2.48 -3.83 8.78
N ASN A 21 -2.10 -5.11 8.87
CA ASN A 21 -0.70 -5.49 8.96
C ASN A 21 -0.10 -5.22 7.58
N HIS A 22 0.26 -3.95 7.36
CA HIS A 22 1.09 -3.52 6.26
C HIS A 22 2.50 -4.03 6.54
N GLN A 23 2.69 -5.36 6.47
CA GLN A 23 4.02 -5.95 6.32
C GLN A 23 4.56 -5.36 5.04
N THR A 24 5.30 -4.27 5.20
CA THR A 24 6.13 -3.68 4.15
C THR A 24 7.22 -4.71 3.97
N PHE A 25 6.91 -5.78 3.23
CA PHE A 25 7.86 -6.75 2.76
C PHE A 25 8.78 -5.95 1.85
N LYS A 26 9.84 -5.40 2.44
CA LYS A 26 10.99 -4.88 1.73
C LYS A 26 11.60 -6.10 1.05
N ASN A 27 11.00 -6.50 -0.06
CA ASN A 27 11.70 -7.15 -1.15
C ASN A 27 12.72 -6.12 -1.64
N THR A 28 13.79 -5.92 -0.88
CA THR A 28 15.02 -5.35 -1.39
C THR A 28 15.64 -6.42 -2.26
N LEU A 29 14.98 -6.73 -3.39
CA LEU A 29 15.67 -7.23 -4.55
C LEU A 29 16.55 -6.06 -4.97
N ASP A 30 17.77 -6.06 -4.44
CA ASP A 30 18.72 -5.01 -4.70
C ASP A 30 18.95 -4.93 -6.20
N CYS A 31 18.87 -3.74 -6.77
CA CYS A 31 19.02 -3.59 -8.21
C CYS A 31 20.47 -3.95 -8.58
N LYS A 32 20.65 -4.72 -9.65
CA LYS A 32 21.99 -5.04 -10.17
C LYS A 32 22.82 -3.78 -10.48
N TYR A 33 22.15 -2.72 -10.94
CA TYR A 33 22.72 -1.40 -11.18
C TYR A 33 22.11 -0.40 -10.20
N ASN A 34 21.18 0.45 -10.64
CA ASN A 34 20.43 1.37 -9.79
C ASN A 34 18.92 1.26 -10.01
N GLN A 35 18.15 1.87 -9.11
CA GLN A 35 16.72 2.05 -9.28
C GLN A 35 16.44 3.24 -10.22
N CYS A 36 15.36 3.15 -11.00
CA CYS A 36 14.89 4.21 -11.86
C CYS A 36 14.61 5.50 -11.07
N GLN A 37 15.05 6.65 -11.58
CA GLN A 37 14.93 7.95 -10.93
C GLN A 37 13.62 8.69 -11.26
N ALA A 38 12.74 8.10 -12.08
CA ALA A 38 11.45 8.71 -12.41
C ALA A 38 10.53 8.81 -11.18
N THR A 39 9.83 9.93 -11.03
CA THR A 39 8.83 10.15 -9.98
C THR A 39 7.45 10.33 -10.60
N ALA A 40 6.47 9.56 -10.12
CA ALA A 40 5.10 9.69 -10.59
C ALA A 40 4.51 11.04 -10.12
N LYS A 41 4.04 11.87 -11.06
CA LYS A 41 3.49 13.20 -10.76
C LYS A 41 2.27 13.16 -9.84
N SER A 42 1.43 12.13 -9.95
CA SER A 42 0.18 12.01 -9.18
C SER A 42 0.37 11.61 -7.72
N THR A 43 1.42 10.82 -7.43
CA THR A 43 1.65 10.26 -6.09
C THR A 43 2.92 10.75 -5.43
N GLY A 44 3.86 11.35 -6.18
CA GLY A 44 5.18 11.72 -5.70
C GLY A 44 6.11 10.52 -5.43
N ASN A 45 5.66 9.30 -5.71
CA ASN A 45 6.45 8.10 -5.45
C ASN A 45 7.45 7.84 -6.58
N GLN A 46 8.66 7.44 -6.21
CA GLN A 46 9.69 7.01 -7.15
C GLN A 46 9.32 5.66 -7.78
N CYS A 47 9.60 5.53 -9.08
CA CYS A 47 9.50 4.29 -9.81
C CYS A 47 10.38 3.22 -9.15
N LYS A 48 9.82 2.04 -8.90
CA LYS A 48 10.50 0.93 -8.21
C LYS A 48 11.19 -0.05 -9.17
N HIS A 49 11.14 0.21 -10.47
CA HIS A 49 11.83 -0.62 -11.46
C HIS A 49 13.34 -0.37 -11.41
N CYS A 50 14.13 -1.44 -11.55
CA CYS A 50 15.57 -1.33 -11.76
C CYS A 50 15.88 -0.89 -13.19
N VAL A 51 16.99 -0.19 -13.38
CA VAL A 51 17.51 0.13 -14.71
C VAL A 51 18.17 -1.10 -15.35
N SER A 52 18.21 -1.13 -16.68
CA SER A 52 18.67 -2.29 -17.44
C SER A 52 20.17 -2.30 -17.70
N ASN A 53 20.83 -1.14 -17.72
CA ASN A 53 22.27 -1.03 -17.93
C ASN A 53 22.95 -0.17 -16.85
N SER A 54 24.26 -0.33 -16.73
CA SER A 54 25.07 0.51 -15.85
C SER A 54 25.14 1.93 -16.40
N GLY A 55 24.84 2.93 -15.56
CA GLY A 55 24.89 4.35 -15.93
C GLY A 55 23.53 4.93 -16.33
N ASP A 56 22.53 4.10 -16.58
CA ASP A 56 21.18 4.56 -16.92
C ASP A 56 20.50 5.18 -15.70
N SER A 57 19.79 6.29 -15.91
CA SER A 57 19.01 6.94 -14.84
C SER A 57 17.56 6.47 -14.81
N PHE A 58 17.05 5.97 -15.94
CA PHE A 58 15.65 5.61 -16.11
C PHE A 58 15.51 4.15 -16.60
N CYS A 59 14.37 3.53 -16.29
CA CYS A 59 14.05 2.20 -16.81
C CYS A 59 13.34 2.31 -18.16
N TYR A 60 13.16 1.18 -18.85
CA TYR A 60 12.52 1.09 -20.17
C TYR A 60 11.11 1.71 -20.31
N GLN A 61 10.44 2.04 -19.20
CA GLN A 61 9.13 2.71 -19.20
C GLN A 61 9.23 4.25 -19.18
N HIS A 62 10.43 4.78 -18.94
CA HIS A 62 10.71 6.20 -18.73
C HIS A 62 11.93 6.67 -19.54
N ASP A 63 12.22 5.97 -20.63
CA ASP A 63 13.25 6.32 -21.62
C ASP A 63 12.76 7.44 -22.55
#